data_AF-A0A2E9MK38-F1
#
_entry.id   AF-A0A2E9MK38-F1
#
_cell.length_a   1.000
_cell.length_b   1.000
_cell.length_c   1.000
_cell.angle_alpha   90.00
_cell.angle_beta   90.00
_cell.angle_gamma   90.00
#
_symmetry.space_group_name_H-M   'P 1'
#
loop_
_entity.id
_entity.type
_entity.pdbx_description
1 polymer ?
#
loop_
_entity_poly.entity_id
_entity_poly.type
_entity_poly.pdbx_seq_one_letter_code
_entity_poly.pdbx_strand_id
1 'polypeptide(L)'
;MPTTKQIADGFRERLADVAERGKVIGQALGVRADMVATRRRLRNAYAELGEEMYRRLQEGEYAGDHQLLTLKERIDGLKAEARMHEGQLKDIMQGGFNAPERAEQTQDEKTTP
;
A
#
# COMPACT_ATOMS: atom_id res chain seq x y z
N MET A 1 41.32 12.18 14.77
CA MET A 1 40.49 11.54 15.79
C MET A 1 39.19 12.33 15.88
N PRO A 2 38.03 11.74 15.55
CA PRO A 2 36.76 12.42 15.73
C PRO A 2 36.53 12.71 17.22
N THR A 3 35.99 13.89 17.53
CA THR A 3 35.70 14.25 18.91
C THR A 3 34.48 13.49 19.42
N THR A 4 34.38 13.28 20.73
CA THR A 4 33.26 12.56 21.37
C THR A 4 31.89 13.15 20.97
N LYS A 5 31.84 14.46 20.69
CA LYS A 5 30.65 15.16 20.18
C LYS A 5 30.27 14.72 18.76
N GLN A 6 31.24 14.67 17.84
CA GLN A 6 31.01 14.19 16.46
C GLN A 6 30.51 12.75 16.42
N ILE A 7 31.02 11.90 17.32
CA ILE A 7 30.54 10.53 17.46
C ILE A 7 29.08 10.51 17.94
N ALA A 8 28.75 11.29 18.98
CA ALA A 8 27.39 11.37 19.52
C ALA A 8 26.36 11.97 18.54
N ASP A 9 26.78 12.92 17.71
CA ASP A 9 25.94 13.53 16.67
C ASP A 9 25.67 12.51 15.55
N GLY A 10 26.69 11.78 15.10
CA GLY A 10 26.52 10.70 14.11
C GLY A 10 25.63 9.55 14.61
N PHE A 11 25.67 9.22 15.90
CA PHE A 11 24.72 8.26 16.49
C PHE A 11 23.28 8.78 16.48
N ARG A 12 23.06 10.05 16.80
CA ARG A 12 21.72 10.65 16.76
C ARG A 12 21.13 10.67 15.35
N GLU A 13 21.94 11.01 14.36
CA GLU A 13 21.54 11.01 12.95
C GLU A 13 21.15 9.61 12.46
N ARG A 14 21.96 8.59 12.79
CA ARG A 14 21.64 7.18 12.46
C ARG A 14 20.38 6.69 13.15
N LEU A 15 20.16 7.06 14.41
CA LEU A 15 18.93 6.70 15.13
C LEU A 15 17.70 7.37 14.53
N ALA A 16 17.83 8.62 14.07
CA ALA A 16 16.76 9.32 13.37
C ALA A 16 16.41 8.66 12.03
N ASP A 17 17.41 8.29 11.21
CA ASP A 17 17.22 7.54 9.97
C ASP A 17 16.53 6.19 10.20
N VAL A 18 16.95 5.43 11.22
CA VAL A 18 16.30 4.15 11.57
C VAL A 18 14.85 4.36 12.01
N ALA A 19 14.57 5.40 12.80
CA ALA A 19 13.21 5.72 13.22
C ALA A 19 12.31 6.09 12.04
N GLU A 20 12.83 6.86 11.07
CA GLU A 20 12.13 7.24 9.86
C GLU A 20 11.80 6.02 8.98
N ARG A 21 12.77 5.13 8.76
CA ARG A 21 12.54 3.86 8.04
C ARG A 21 11.54 2.97 8.75
N GLY A 22 11.59 2.90 10.08
CA GLY A 22 10.61 2.17 10.89
C GLY A 22 9.19 2.68 10.68
N LYS A 23 9.01 4.00 10.57
CA LYS A 23 7.71 4.62 10.28
C LYS A 23 7.20 4.26 8.88
N VAL A 24 8.05 4.30 7.86
CA VAL A 24 7.71 3.89 6.48
C VAL A 24 7.27 2.43 6.45
N ILE A 25 8.01 1.53 7.11
CA ILE A 25 7.67 0.11 7.19
C ILE A 25 6.32 -0.08 7.91
N GLY A 26 6.09 0.62 9.01
CA GLY A 26 4.81 0.59 9.73
C GLY A 26 3.63 1.01 8.86
N GLN A 27 3.78 2.07 8.09
CA GLN A 27 2.76 2.52 7.12
C GLN A 27 2.52 1.49 6.02
N ALA A 28 3.59 0.92 5.44
CA ALA A 28 3.48 -0.11 4.42
C ALA A 28 2.77 -1.38 4.94
N LEU A 29 3.03 -1.77 6.19
CA LEU A 29 2.35 -2.89 6.83
C LEU A 29 0.86 -2.60 7.06
N GLY A 30 0.50 -1.37 7.44
CA GLY A 30 -0.89 -0.93 7.54
C GLY A 30 -1.63 -1.10 6.21
N VAL A 31 -1.11 -0.54 5.13
CA VAL A 31 -1.71 -0.66 3.80
C VAL A 31 -1.81 -2.11 3.34
N ARG A 32 -0.81 -2.95 3.64
CA ARG A 32 -0.88 -4.40 3.36
C ARG A 32 -2.00 -5.09 4.14
N ALA A 33 -2.25 -4.72 5.39
CA ALA A 33 -3.35 -5.26 6.16
C ALA A 33 -4.70 -4.89 5.53
N ASP A 34 -4.85 -3.63 5.10
CA ASP A 34 -6.04 -3.17 4.38
C ASP A 34 -6.24 -3.91 3.06
N MET A 35 -5.18 -4.14 2.27
CA MET A 35 -5.24 -4.98 1.06
C MET A 35 -5.75 -6.39 1.36
N VAL A 36 -5.29 -7.02 2.45
CA VAL A 36 -5.76 -8.36 2.84
C VAL A 36 -7.23 -8.32 3.24
N ALA A 37 -7.68 -7.29 3.94
CA ALA A 37 -9.09 -7.10 4.27
C ALA A 37 -9.95 -6.93 3.00
N THR A 38 -9.54 -6.06 2.06
CA THR A 38 -10.24 -5.88 0.78
C THR A 38 -10.28 -7.18 -0.02
N ARG A 39 -9.18 -7.95 -0.08
CA ARG A 39 -9.15 -9.26 -0.75
C ARG A 39 -10.12 -10.27 -0.11
N ARG A 40 -10.25 -10.26 1.22
CA ARG A 40 -11.26 -11.09 1.93
C ARG A 40 -12.67 -10.70 1.52
N ARG A 41 -12.99 -9.40 1.51
CA ARG A 41 -14.29 -8.89 1.06
C ARG A 41 -14.58 -9.25 -0.39
N LEU A 42 -13.58 -9.17 -1.27
CA LEU A 42 -13.71 -9.53 -2.68
C LEU A 42 -14.05 -11.01 -2.86
N ARG A 43 -13.36 -11.90 -2.14
CA ARG A 43 -13.67 -13.34 -2.16
C ARG A 43 -15.10 -13.63 -1.71
N ASN A 44 -15.55 -12.96 -0.66
CA ASN A 44 -16.93 -13.12 -0.18
C ASN A 44 -17.94 -12.61 -1.23
N ALA A 45 -17.72 -11.45 -1.83
CA ALA A 45 -18.59 -10.90 -2.87
C ALA A 45 -18.66 -11.82 -4.11
N TYR A 46 -17.55 -12.47 -4.48
CA TYR A 46 -17.56 -13.48 -5.54
C TYR A 46 -18.28 -14.77 -5.17
N ALA A 47 -18.17 -15.21 -3.90
CA ALA A 47 -18.94 -16.35 -3.41
C ALA A 47 -20.45 -16.06 -3.46
N GLU A 48 -20.87 -14.89 -2.95
CA GLU A 48 -22.27 -14.43 -3.02
C GLU A 48 -22.79 -14.37 -4.46
N LEU A 49 -21.98 -13.87 -5.41
CA LEU A 49 -22.33 -13.87 -6.83
C LEU A 49 -22.51 -15.30 -7.38
N GLY A 50 -21.63 -16.22 -7.03
CA GLY A 50 -21.75 -17.62 -7.43
C GLY A 50 -23.03 -18.26 -6.90
N GLU A 51 -23.31 -18.10 -5.61
CA GLU A 51 -24.53 -18.62 -4.96
C GLU A 51 -25.81 -18.07 -5.61
N GLU A 52 -25.84 -16.77 -5.90
CA GLU A 52 -26.96 -16.11 -6.56
C GLU A 52 -27.19 -16.64 -7.98
N MET A 53 -26.11 -16.83 -8.75
CA MET A 53 -26.18 -17.41 -10.10
C MET A 53 -26.64 -18.87 -10.07
N TYR A 54 -26.19 -19.67 -9.09
CA TYR A 54 -26.64 -21.05 -8.93
C TYR A 54 -28.12 -21.13 -8.56
N ARG A 55 -28.59 -20.26 -7.65
CA ARG A 55 -30.02 -20.20 -7.26
C ARG A 55 -30.91 -19.90 -8.47
N ARG A 56 -30.56 -18.87 -9.24
CA ARG A 56 -31.26 -18.48 -10.47
C ARG A 56 -31.31 -19.60 -11.51
N LEU A 57 -30.20 -20.31 -11.69
CA LEU A 57 -30.14 -21.45 -12.59
C LEU A 57 -31.13 -22.57 -12.18
N GLN A 58 -31.32 -22.79 -10.89
CA GLN A 58 -32.30 -23.76 -10.39
C GLN A 58 -33.75 -23.29 -10.54
N GLU A 59 -34.00 -22.01 -10.30
CA GLU A 59 -35.33 -21.40 -10.37
C GLU A 59 -35.79 -21.15 -11.83
N GLY A 60 -34.87 -21.24 -12.81
CA GLY A 60 -35.14 -20.93 -14.21
C GLY A 60 -35.36 -19.43 -14.45
N GLU A 61 -35.06 -18.60 -13.46
CA GLU A 61 -35.25 -17.16 -13.49
C GLU A 61 -33.98 -16.44 -13.94
N TYR A 62 -34.03 -15.89 -15.16
CA TYR A 62 -32.99 -15.03 -15.70
C TYR A 62 -33.38 -13.54 -15.70
N ALA A 63 -34.62 -13.22 -15.30
CA ALA A 63 -35.18 -11.88 -15.36
C ALA A 63 -35.21 -11.25 -13.95
N GLY A 64 -34.34 -10.27 -13.71
CA GLY A 64 -34.26 -9.59 -12.40
C GLY A 64 -32.85 -9.16 -12.08
N ASP A 65 -32.41 -8.07 -12.72
CA ASP A 65 -31.01 -7.68 -12.85
C ASP A 65 -30.47 -6.91 -11.63
N HIS A 66 -31.35 -6.41 -10.75
CA HIS A 66 -30.94 -5.45 -9.72
C HIS A 66 -29.94 -6.02 -8.71
N GLN A 67 -30.15 -7.25 -8.21
CA GLN A 67 -29.21 -7.88 -7.28
C GLN A 67 -27.85 -8.19 -7.91
N LEU A 68 -27.83 -8.68 -9.16
CA LEU A 68 -26.58 -8.91 -9.90
C LEU A 68 -25.86 -7.59 -10.19
N LEU A 69 -26.60 -6.53 -10.51
CA LEU A 69 -26.06 -5.19 -10.71
C LEU A 69 -25.44 -4.66 -9.41
N THR A 70 -26.13 -4.79 -8.28
CA THR A 70 -25.59 -4.40 -6.97
C THR A 70 -24.33 -5.20 -6.61
N LEU A 71 -24.32 -6.51 -6.87
CA LEU A 71 -23.13 -7.35 -6.64
C LEU A 71 -21.97 -6.93 -7.55
N LYS A 72 -22.25 -6.63 -8.83
CA LYS A 72 -21.26 -6.11 -9.77
C LYS A 72 -20.66 -4.79 -9.29
N GLU A 73 -21.50 -3.82 -8.92
CA GLU A 73 -21.06 -2.52 -8.40
C GLU A 73 -20.18 -2.68 -7.16
N ARG A 74 -20.57 -3.57 -6.24
CA ARG A 74 -19.78 -3.88 -5.04
C ARG A 74 -18.43 -4.51 -5.40
N ILE A 75 -18.39 -5.46 -6.33
CA ILE A 75 -17.13 -6.09 -6.79
C ILE A 75 -16.23 -5.06 -7.46
N ASP A 76 -16.77 -4.19 -8.30
CA ASP A 76 -16.01 -3.16 -9.00
C ASP A 76 -15.47 -2.11 -8.02
N GLY A 77 -16.25 -1.72 -7.01
CA GLY A 77 -15.80 -0.88 -5.90
C GLY A 77 -14.64 -1.50 -5.12
N LEU A 78 -14.75 -2.79 -4.75
CA LEU A 78 -13.68 -3.51 -4.06
C LEU A 78 -12.42 -3.67 -4.90
N LYS A 79 -12.54 -3.83 -6.23
CA LYS A 79 -11.40 -3.83 -7.15
C LYS A 79 -10.71 -2.46 -7.22
N ALA A 80 -11.48 -1.38 -7.26
CA ALA A 80 -10.94 -0.03 -7.24
C ALA A 80 -10.19 0.25 -5.93
N GLU A 81 -10.78 -0.13 -4.78
CA GLU A 81 -10.15 -0.02 -3.45
C GLU A 81 -8.84 -0.83 -3.39
N ALA A 82 -8.82 -2.06 -3.93
CA ALA A 82 -7.61 -2.87 -3.97
C ALA A 82 -6.48 -2.23 -4.80
N ARG A 83 -6.82 -1.62 -5.95
CA ARG A 83 -5.85 -0.88 -6.79
C ARG A 83 -5.35 0.39 -6.09
N MET A 84 -6.21 1.08 -5.36
CA MET A 84 -5.83 2.25 -4.56
C MET A 84 -4.79 1.85 -3.50
N HIS A 85 -5.03 0.78 -2.74
CA HIS A 85 -4.07 0.29 -1.75
C HIS A 85 -2.75 -0.17 -2.39
N GLU A 86 -2.81 -0.79 -3.58
CA GLU A 86 -1.60 -1.14 -4.33
C GLU A 86 -0.78 0.09 -4.75
N GLY A 87 -1.45 1.14 -5.24
CA GLY A 87 -0.82 2.43 -5.54
C GLY A 87 -0.19 3.06 -4.31
N GLN A 88 -0.94 3.14 -3.20
CA GLN A 88 -0.42 3.67 -1.93
C GLN A 88 0.80 2.90 -1.43
N LEU A 89 0.79 1.57 -1.51
CA LEU A 89 1.93 0.75 -1.11
C LEU A 89 3.14 1.04 -1.99
N LYS A 90 2.94 1.18 -3.31
CA LYS A 90 4.00 1.53 -4.25
C LYS A 90 4.58 2.91 -3.94
N ASP A 91 3.74 3.90 -3.65
CA ASP A 91 4.18 5.26 -3.31
C ASP A 91 4.96 5.29 -1.99
N ILE A 92 4.52 4.55 -0.96
CA ILE A 92 5.25 4.42 0.30
C ILE A 92 6.61 3.77 0.08
N MET A 93 6.67 2.70 -0.72
CA MET A 93 7.91 2.01 -1.01
C MET A 93 8.87 2.86 -1.86
N GLN A 94 8.37 3.61 -2.83
CA GLN A 94 9.19 4.48 -3.67
C GLN A 94 9.65 5.73 -2.92
N GLY A 95 8.77 6.39 -2.17
CA GLY A 95 9.08 7.61 -1.43
C GLY A 95 9.93 7.35 -0.18
N GLY A 96 9.71 6.23 0.52
CA GLY A 96 10.37 5.92 1.78
C GLY A 96 11.70 5.18 1.68
N PHE A 97 11.99 4.51 0.56
CA PHE A 97 13.26 3.80 0.35
C PHE A 97 14.19 4.44 -0.70
N ASN A 98 13.68 5.26 -1.63
CA ASN A 98 14.52 5.97 -2.61
C ASN A 98 14.90 7.40 -2.18
N ALA A 99 14.61 7.79 -0.93
CA ALA A 99 15.00 9.09 -0.41
C ALA A 99 16.51 9.33 -0.14
N PRO A 100 17.46 8.35 -0.13
CA PRO A 100 18.80 8.66 0.34
C PRO A 100 19.76 9.26 -0.71
N GLU A 101 19.44 9.34 -2.00
CA GLU A 101 20.43 9.80 -3.00
C GLU A 101 20.57 11.33 -3.15
N ARG A 102 19.69 12.15 -2.56
CA ARG A 102 19.76 13.62 -2.74
C ARG A 102 20.66 14.36 -1.75
N ALA A 103 21.14 13.70 -0.70
CA ALA A 103 21.93 14.37 0.34
C ALA A 103 23.45 14.39 0.05
N GLU A 104 23.96 13.51 -0.82
CA GLU A 104 25.42 13.38 -1.03
C GLU A 104 25.95 14.11 -2.27
N GLN A 105 25.11 14.58 -3.20
CA GLN A 105 25.59 15.20 -4.46
C GLN A 105 25.84 16.72 -4.41
N THR A 106 25.60 17.41 -3.28
CA THR A 106 25.76 18.88 -3.21
C THR A 106 27.11 19.36 -2.65
N GLN A 107 28.06 18.47 -2.33
CA GLN A 107 29.36 18.88 -1.75
C GLN A 107 30.57 18.83 -2.70
N ASP A 108 30.48 18.19 -3.88
CA ASP A 108 31.66 18.02 -4.76
C ASP A 108 31.85 19.10 -5.84
N GLU A 109 30.96 20.07 -5.99
CA GLU A 109 31.08 21.10 -7.06
C GLU A 109 31.53 22.49 -6.56
N LYS A 110 32.27 22.54 -5.44
CA LYS A 110 32.83 23.80 -4.91
C LYS A 110 34.26 23.70 -4.40
N THR A 111 35.15 23.01 -5.10
CA THR A 111 36.59 23.30 -4.98
C THR A 111 37.38 22.72 -6.14
N THR A 112 37.59 23.54 -7.17
CA THR A 112 38.84 23.49 -7.94
C THR A 112 39.24 24.93 -8.27
N PRO A 113 40.46 25.37 -7.91
CA PRO A 113 40.96 26.72 -8.24
C PRO A 113 41.24 26.92 -9.73
#